data_AF-A0A6S6G0Z9-F1
#
_entry.id   AF-A0A6S6G0Z9-F1
#
_cell.length_a   1.000
_cell.length_b   1.000
_cell.length_c   1.000
_cell.angle_alpha   90.00
_cell.angle_beta   90.00
_cell.angle_gamma   90.00
#
_symmetry.space_group_name_H-M   'P 1'
#
loop_
_entity.id
_entity.type
_entity.pdbx_description
1 polymer ?
#
loop_
_entity_poly.entity_id
_entity_poly.type
_entity_poly.pdbx_seq_one_letter_code
_entity_poly.pdbx_strand_id
1 'polypeptide(L)'
;MADKQTSLQDLFLNALRRSKTPITMFLVKGVKLQGIVTWFDNFSVLLRRDGQSQLIYKHAISTIMPSNTVDIDAIINAVGEAQKKAPLLQEIFLNAVRKSEDNVTMFLVNGVMLQGQIAAFDLFCMLLQRDGMAQLVYKHAVSTIQPAHPLNLADETAGSDDD
;
A
#
# COMPACT_ATOMS: atom_id res chain seq x y z
N MET A 1 -11.48 -13.83 21.50
CA MET A 1 -11.34 -13.55 20.06
C MET A 1 -10.12 -12.64 19.96
N ALA A 2 -9.03 -13.08 19.33
CA ALA A 2 -7.82 -12.28 19.29
C ALA A 2 -8.11 -11.02 18.46
N ASP A 3 -7.87 -9.84 19.04
CA ASP A 3 -7.87 -8.56 18.33
C ASP A 3 -6.83 -8.65 17.22
N LYS A 4 -7.26 -9.06 16.03
CA LYS A 4 -6.44 -9.07 14.83
C LYS A 4 -6.21 -7.61 14.49
N GLN A 5 -5.03 -7.10 14.86
CA GLN A 5 -4.58 -5.78 14.43
C GLN A 5 -4.85 -5.66 12.92
N THR A 6 -5.72 -4.73 12.56
CA THR A 6 -6.26 -4.65 11.20
C THR A 6 -5.18 -4.07 10.31
N SER A 7 -4.75 -4.83 9.29
CA SER A 7 -3.66 -4.43 8.40
C SER A 7 -4.02 -3.22 7.55
N LEU A 8 -3.02 -2.47 7.06
CA LEU A 8 -3.21 -1.38 6.09
C LEU A 8 -4.04 -1.86 4.89
N GLN A 9 -3.70 -3.04 4.37
CA GLN A 9 -4.44 -3.66 3.27
C GLN A 9 -5.92 -3.87 3.60
N ASP A 10 -6.23 -4.45 4.76
CA ASP A 10 -7.61 -4.73 5.18
C ASP A 10 -8.41 -3.45 5.41
N LEU A 11 -7.80 -2.43 6.02
CA LEU A 11 -8.41 -1.10 6.21
C LEU A 11 -8.75 -0.47 4.87
N PHE A 12 -7.80 -0.44 3.94
CA PHE A 12 -8.00 0.15 2.61
C PHE A 12 -9.06 -0.60 1.79
N LEU A 13 -8.99 -1.93 1.72
CA LEU A 13 -9.99 -2.74 0.99
C LEU A 13 -11.39 -2.63 1.61
N ASN A 14 -11.50 -2.55 2.94
CA ASN A 14 -12.78 -2.31 3.59
C ASN A 14 -13.34 -0.92 3.30
N ALA A 15 -12.51 0.13 3.30
CA ALA A 15 -12.94 1.47 2.95
C ALA A 15 -13.55 1.51 1.54
N LEU A 16 -12.87 0.89 0.56
CA LEU A 16 -13.36 0.77 -0.81
C LEU A 16 -14.65 -0.04 -0.93
N ARG A 17 -14.73 -1.18 -0.22
CA ARG A 17 -15.90 -2.06 -0.22
C ARG A 17 -17.14 -1.37 0.36
N ARG A 18 -17.00 -0.71 1.52
CA ARG A 18 -18.11 -0.02 2.21
C ARG A 18 -18.64 1.15 1.41
N SER A 19 -17.75 1.95 0.82
CA SER A 19 -18.10 3.10 -0.01
C SER A 19 -18.57 2.73 -1.42
N LYS A 20 -18.38 1.47 -1.83
CA LYS A 20 -18.58 1.00 -3.22
C LYS A 20 -17.82 1.90 -4.22
N THR A 21 -16.64 2.37 -3.83
CA THR A 21 -15.84 3.26 -4.66
C THR A 21 -15.40 2.52 -5.92
N PRO A 22 -15.66 3.07 -7.13
CA PRO A 22 -15.11 2.50 -8.35
C PRO A 22 -13.59 2.56 -8.30
N ILE A 23 -12.93 1.46 -8.67
CA ILE A 23 -11.48 1.34 -8.69
C ILE A 23 -10.98 0.95 -10.08
N THR A 24 -9.73 1.27 -10.34
CA THR A 24 -8.90 0.62 -11.36
C THR A 24 -7.86 -0.23 -10.66
N MET A 25 -7.80 -1.51 -11.01
CA MET A 25 -6.82 -2.47 -10.52
C MET A 25 -5.87 -2.83 -11.66
N PHE A 26 -4.58 -2.69 -11.44
CA PHE A 26 -3.57 -3.14 -12.39
C PHE A 26 -3.02 -4.47 -11.92
N LEU A 27 -2.89 -5.41 -12.86
CA LEU A 27 -2.23 -6.69 -12.62
C LEU A 27 -0.73 -6.56 -12.88
N VAL A 28 0.05 -7.46 -12.31
CA VAL A 28 1.51 -7.53 -12.49
C VAL A 28 1.90 -7.54 -13.97
N LYS A 29 1.12 -8.23 -14.82
CA LYS A 29 1.33 -8.28 -16.28
C LYS A 29 0.80 -7.05 -17.05
N GLY A 30 0.39 -5.99 -16.36
CA GLY A 30 -0.08 -4.73 -16.97
C GLY A 30 -1.56 -4.72 -17.40
N VAL A 31 -2.27 -5.84 -17.27
CA VAL A 31 -3.72 -5.89 -17.53
C VAL A 31 -4.45 -4.97 -16.54
N LYS A 32 -5.34 -4.12 -17.05
CA LYS A 32 -6.20 -3.25 -16.24
C LYS A 32 -7.58 -3.86 -16.05
N LEU A 33 -8.06 -3.87 -14.83
CA LEU A 33 -9.42 -4.24 -14.45
C LEU A 33 -10.09 -3.04 -13.79
N GLN A 34 -11.40 -2.91 -13.96
CA GLN A 34 -12.17 -1.83 -13.34
C GLN A 34 -13.45 -2.41 -12.74
N GLY A 35 -13.93 -1.79 -11.67
CA GLY A 35 -15.16 -2.20 -11.00
C GLY A 35 -15.20 -1.73 -9.56
N ILE A 36 -16.02 -2.39 -8.74
CA ILE A 36 -16.10 -2.16 -7.30
C ILE A 36 -15.67 -3.41 -6.55
N VAL A 37 -15.00 -3.23 -5.41
CA VAL A 37 -14.67 -4.33 -4.51
C VAL A 37 -15.94 -4.73 -3.75
N THR A 38 -16.38 -5.98 -3.90
CA THR A 38 -17.56 -6.49 -3.18
C THR A 38 -17.19 -7.40 -2.02
N TRP A 39 -16.08 -8.13 -2.14
CA TRP A 39 -15.58 -9.05 -1.11
C TRP A 39 -14.05 -9.14 -1.21
N PHE A 40 -13.40 -9.50 -0.12
CA PHE A 40 -12.01 -9.96 -0.13
C PHE A 40 -11.77 -10.92 1.03
N ASP A 41 -10.76 -11.78 0.88
CA ASP A 41 -10.21 -12.62 1.94
C ASP A 41 -8.69 -12.39 2.01
N ASN A 42 -7.94 -13.28 2.64
CA ASN A 42 -6.49 -13.15 2.75
C ASN A 42 -5.77 -13.19 1.39
N PHE A 43 -6.28 -13.94 0.39
CA PHE A 43 -5.59 -14.26 -0.85
C PHE A 43 -6.27 -13.71 -2.11
N SER A 44 -7.52 -13.29 -2.03
CA SER A 44 -8.34 -12.93 -3.18
C SER A 44 -9.20 -11.69 -2.93
N VAL A 45 -9.58 -11.03 -4.02
CA VAL A 45 -10.50 -9.90 -4.08
C VAL A 45 -11.56 -10.21 -5.12
N LEU A 46 -12.84 -10.02 -4.77
CA LEU A 46 -13.95 -10.11 -5.69
C LEU A 46 -14.27 -8.72 -6.24
N LEU A 47 -14.07 -8.56 -7.54
CA LEU A 47 -14.35 -7.33 -8.29
C LEU A 47 -15.64 -7.51 -9.08
N ARG A 48 -16.55 -6.53 -9.03
CA ARG A 48 -17.78 -6.52 -9.83
C ARG A 48 -17.82 -5.34 -10.78
N ARG A 49 -18.20 -5.61 -12.03
CA ARG A 49 -18.47 -4.60 -13.07
C ARG A 49 -19.58 -5.11 -13.99
N ASP A 50 -20.55 -4.26 -14.30
CA ASP A 50 -21.65 -4.55 -15.25
C ASP A 50 -22.38 -5.87 -14.97
N GLY A 51 -22.65 -6.14 -13.68
CA GLY A 51 -23.32 -7.36 -13.21
C GLY A 51 -22.42 -8.61 -13.16
N GLN A 52 -21.25 -8.58 -13.79
CA GLN A 52 -20.29 -9.67 -13.80
C GLN A 52 -19.35 -9.60 -12.60
N SER A 53 -19.05 -10.75 -12.00
CA SER A 53 -18.09 -10.90 -10.90
C SER A 53 -16.82 -11.57 -11.39
N GLN A 54 -15.68 -11.07 -10.97
CA GLN A 54 -14.35 -11.62 -11.24
C GLN A 54 -13.65 -11.87 -9.90
N LEU A 55 -13.08 -13.06 -9.73
CA LEU A 55 -12.21 -13.38 -8.61
C LEU A 55 -10.76 -13.10 -9.02
N ILE A 56 -10.09 -12.18 -8.32
CA ILE A 56 -8.70 -11.80 -8.59
C ILE A 56 -7.84 -12.27 -7.43
N TYR A 57 -6.78 -13.04 -7.72
CA TYR A 57 -5.78 -13.40 -6.72
C TYR A 57 -4.83 -12.23 -6.45
N LYS A 58 -4.55 -11.96 -5.17
CA LYS A 58 -3.71 -10.83 -4.75
C LYS A 58 -2.28 -10.87 -5.27
N HIS A 59 -1.71 -12.06 -5.49
CA HIS A 59 -0.37 -12.21 -6.08
C HIS A 59 -0.30 -11.76 -7.55
N ALA A 60 -1.46 -11.59 -8.20
CA ALA A 60 -1.54 -11.09 -9.57
C ALA A 60 -1.75 -9.58 -9.62
N ILE A 61 -2.03 -8.91 -8.49
CA ILE A 61 -2.34 -7.48 -8.40
C ILE A 61 -1.06 -6.70 -8.15
N SER A 62 -0.79 -5.68 -8.97
CA SER A 62 0.27 -4.71 -8.68
C SER A 62 -0.26 -3.53 -7.87
N THR A 63 -1.33 -2.89 -8.33
CA THR A 63 -1.90 -1.71 -7.67
C THR A 63 -3.43 -1.69 -7.68
N ILE A 64 -3.98 -0.97 -6.70
CA ILE A 64 -5.41 -0.64 -6.62
C ILE A 64 -5.53 0.88 -6.47
N MET A 65 -6.12 1.51 -7.47
CA MET A 65 -6.31 2.96 -7.56
C MET A 65 -7.82 3.29 -7.51
N PRO A 66 -8.30 3.98 -6.48
CA PRO A 66 -9.67 4.49 -6.42
C PRO A 66 -9.89 5.59 -7.45
N SER A 67 -11.11 5.69 -7.97
CA SER A 67 -11.51 6.76 -8.91
C SER A 67 -11.71 8.12 -8.25
N ASN A 68 -11.94 8.12 -6.94
CA ASN A 68 -12.16 9.31 -6.12
C ASN A 68 -11.16 9.32 -4.96
N THR A 69 -10.96 10.49 -4.36
CA THR A 69 -10.17 10.61 -3.13
C THR A 69 -10.76 9.72 -2.03
N VAL A 70 -9.89 8.98 -1.36
CA VAL A 70 -10.23 8.20 -0.17
C VAL A 70 -9.68 8.95 1.03
N ASP A 71 -10.48 9.05 2.10
CA ASP A 71 -9.98 9.52 3.39
C ASP A 71 -8.96 8.51 3.92
N ILE A 72 -7.69 8.85 3.75
CA ILE A 72 -6.56 8.03 4.19
C ILE A 72 -6.12 8.38 5.61
N ASP A 73 -6.57 9.48 6.19
CA ASP A 73 -6.14 9.89 7.54
C ASP A 73 -6.63 8.87 8.57
N ALA A 74 -7.89 8.44 8.42
CA ALA A 74 -8.44 7.35 9.23
C ALA A 74 -7.65 6.04 9.08
N ILE A 75 -7.12 5.77 7.88
CA ILE A 75 -6.31 4.57 7.60
C ILE A 75 -4.92 4.70 8.24
N ILE A 76 -4.24 5.83 8.03
CA ILE A 76 -2.90 6.10 8.55
C ILE A 76 -2.91 6.04 10.08
N ASN A 77 -3.89 6.69 10.71
CA ASN A 77 -4.04 6.69 12.17
C ASN A 77 -4.27 5.29 12.73
N ALA A 78 -5.04 4.44 12.03
CA ALA A 78 -5.30 3.07 12.45
C ALA A 78 -4.11 2.10 12.22
N VAL A 79 -3.18 2.45 11.32
CA VAL A 79 -1.94 1.70 11.09
C VAL A 79 -0.86 2.08 12.12
N GLY A 80 -1.01 3.21 12.82
CA GLY A 80 -0.09 3.75 13.82
C GLY A 80 0.18 2.82 15.02
N GLU A 81 1.46 2.74 15.38
CA GLU A 81 2.08 2.01 16.50
C GLU A 81 2.00 0.48 16.50
N ALA A 82 2.46 -0.18 15.44
CA ALA A 82 3.06 -1.51 15.57
C ALA A 82 4.54 -1.45 15.17
N GLN A 83 5.42 -1.34 16.16
CA GLN A 83 6.77 -1.96 16.17
C GLN A 83 7.49 -1.64 17.49
N LYS A 84 7.45 -2.58 18.45
CA LYS A 84 8.36 -2.66 19.61
C LYS A 84 9.43 -3.74 19.41
N LYS A 85 9.96 -3.87 18.20
CA LYS A 85 11.09 -4.77 17.90
C LYS A 85 12.11 -4.02 17.08
N ALA A 86 13.38 -4.42 17.22
CA ALA A 86 14.49 -3.88 16.43
C ALA A 86 14.09 -3.87 14.93
N PRO A 87 14.10 -2.69 14.28
CA PRO A 87 13.51 -2.53 12.98
C PRO A 87 14.37 -3.23 11.92
N LEU A 88 13.74 -4.01 11.04
CA LEU A 88 14.42 -4.63 9.90
C LEU A 88 14.85 -3.55 8.90
N LEU A 89 15.84 -3.84 8.03
CA LEU A 89 16.31 -2.90 7.00
C LEU A 89 15.17 -2.26 6.18
N GLN A 90 14.15 -3.05 5.82
CA GLN A 90 12.99 -2.53 5.10
C GLN A 90 12.21 -1.51 5.94
N GLU A 91 12.00 -1.77 7.23
CA GLU A 91 11.27 -0.89 8.13
C GLU A 91 12.05 0.40 8.35
N ILE A 92 13.36 0.30 8.61
CA ILE A 92 14.29 1.45 8.69
C ILE A 92 14.15 2.33 7.45
N PHE A 93 14.28 1.73 6.25
CA PHE A 93 14.21 2.48 5.00
C PHE A 93 12.84 3.13 4.77
N LEU A 94 11.75 2.38 4.93
CA LEU A 94 10.40 2.91 4.69
C LEU A 94 9.99 3.96 5.72
N ASN A 95 10.46 3.83 6.97
CA ASN A 95 10.27 4.85 8.01
C ASN A 95 11.04 6.12 7.70
N ALA A 96 12.31 6.03 7.28
CA ALA A 96 13.11 7.18 6.86
C ALA A 96 12.46 7.90 5.67
N VAL A 97 12.02 7.16 4.64
CA VAL A 97 11.27 7.72 3.50
C VAL A 97 10.02 8.45 3.98
N ARG A 98 9.18 7.79 4.80
CA ARG A 98 7.92 8.38 5.27
C ARG A 98 8.15 9.66 6.09
N LYS A 99 9.14 9.66 7.00
CA LYS A 99 9.48 10.83 7.84
C LYS A 99 10.06 12.00 7.03
N SER A 100 10.79 11.70 5.95
CA SER A 100 11.33 12.75 5.07
C SER A 100 10.26 13.48 4.27
N GLU A 101 9.04 12.90 4.14
CA GLU A 101 7.96 13.39 3.29
C GLU A 101 8.35 13.57 1.80
N ASP A 102 9.49 12.98 1.40
CA ASP A 102 9.99 13.08 0.04
C ASP A 102 9.16 12.23 -0.93
N ASN A 103 9.07 12.73 -2.15
CA ASN A 103 8.57 11.92 -3.26
C ASN A 103 9.53 10.77 -3.55
N VAL A 104 8.96 9.59 -3.78
CA VAL A 104 9.68 8.43 -4.29
C VAL A 104 9.25 8.11 -5.71
N THR A 105 10.17 7.50 -6.45
CA THR A 105 9.87 6.74 -7.67
C THR A 105 9.94 5.26 -7.35
N MET A 106 8.81 4.56 -7.47
CA MET A 106 8.74 3.10 -7.38
C MET A 106 8.76 2.51 -8.78
N PHE A 107 9.68 1.59 -9.02
CA PHE A 107 9.73 0.79 -10.23
C PHE A 107 9.00 -0.53 -9.97
N LEU A 108 8.04 -0.86 -10.82
CA LEU A 108 7.37 -2.14 -10.79
C LEU A 108 8.16 -3.18 -11.60
N VAL A 109 7.96 -4.46 -11.28
CA VAL A 109 8.62 -5.59 -11.96
C VAL A 109 8.33 -5.66 -13.47
N ASN A 110 7.28 -4.99 -13.94
CA ASN A 110 6.92 -4.88 -15.35
C ASN A 110 7.47 -3.61 -16.02
N GLY A 111 8.29 -2.83 -15.32
CA GLY A 111 8.91 -1.60 -15.82
C GLY A 111 8.07 -0.32 -15.66
N VAL A 112 6.81 -0.40 -15.22
CA VAL A 112 6.00 0.79 -14.95
C VAL A 112 6.55 1.54 -13.74
N MET A 113 6.60 2.87 -13.84
CA MET A 113 7.02 3.75 -12.76
C MET A 113 5.80 4.36 -12.07
N LEU A 114 5.81 4.33 -10.74
CA LEU A 114 4.86 5.04 -9.89
C LEU A 114 5.60 6.14 -9.13
N GLN A 115 4.97 7.27 -8.92
CA GLN A 115 5.56 8.38 -8.19
C GLN A 115 4.57 8.93 -7.17
N GLY A 116 5.09 9.36 -6.02
CA GLY A 116 4.33 9.95 -4.93
C GLY A 116 5.03 9.80 -3.60
N GLN A 117 4.34 10.13 -2.52
CA GLN A 117 4.84 9.97 -1.14
C GLN A 117 4.32 8.66 -0.54
N ILE A 118 5.12 8.00 0.28
CA ILE A 118 4.67 6.81 1.03
C ILE A 118 3.96 7.28 2.30
N ALA A 119 2.63 7.21 2.30
CA ALA A 119 1.82 7.63 3.43
C ALA A 119 1.79 6.59 4.57
N ALA A 120 1.74 5.30 4.21
CA ALA A 120 1.74 4.19 5.16
C ALA A 120 2.26 2.91 4.51
N PHE A 121 2.65 1.92 5.32
CA PHE A 121 2.97 0.58 4.84
C PHE A 121 2.64 -0.47 5.90
N ASP A 122 2.42 -1.71 5.47
CA ASP A 122 2.36 -2.88 6.34
C ASP A 122 3.32 -3.96 5.82
N LEU A 123 3.15 -5.23 6.22
CA LEU A 123 3.99 -6.33 5.76
C LEU A 123 3.97 -6.52 4.23
N PHE A 124 2.82 -6.31 3.58
CA PHE A 124 2.60 -6.69 2.17
C PHE A 124 2.34 -5.52 1.23
N CYS A 125 1.94 -4.37 1.74
CA CYS A 125 1.45 -3.24 0.96
C CYS A 125 2.08 -1.92 1.40
N MET A 126 2.07 -0.97 0.47
CA MET A 126 2.41 0.43 0.69
C MET A 126 1.25 1.29 0.17
N LEU A 127 0.93 2.36 0.88
CA LEU A 127 -0.02 3.37 0.46
C LEU A 127 0.76 4.52 -0.14
N LEU A 128 0.68 4.70 -1.46
CA LEU A 128 1.31 5.80 -2.16
C LEU A 128 0.28 6.90 -2.41
N GLN A 129 0.66 8.15 -2.14
CA GLN A 129 -0.19 9.32 -2.36
C GLN A 129 0.46 10.28 -3.35
N ARG A 130 -0.34 10.80 -4.29
CA ARG A 130 0.08 11.84 -5.23
C ARG A 130 -1.13 12.68 -5.64
N ASP A 131 -1.00 14.01 -5.61
CA ASP A 131 -2.03 14.96 -6.05
C ASP A 131 -3.40 14.69 -5.36
N GLY A 132 -3.39 14.33 -4.08
CA GLY A 132 -4.59 13.98 -3.30
C GLY A 132 -5.18 12.60 -3.59
N MET A 133 -4.70 11.90 -4.61
CA MET A 133 -5.10 10.52 -4.91
C MET A 133 -4.22 9.54 -4.16
N ALA A 134 -4.86 8.53 -3.57
CA ALA A 134 -4.18 7.42 -2.90
C ALA A 134 -4.22 6.17 -3.77
N GLN A 135 -3.17 5.37 -3.74
CA GLN A 135 -3.14 4.05 -4.38
C GLN A 135 -2.48 3.03 -3.45
N LEU A 136 -3.09 1.84 -3.36
CA LEU A 136 -2.49 0.73 -2.65
C LEU A 136 -1.56 -0.02 -3.62
N VAL A 137 -0.30 -0.18 -3.23
CA VAL A 137 0.75 -0.83 -4.00
C VAL A 137 1.15 -2.11 -3.29
N TYR A 138 1.06 -3.26 -3.95
CA TYR A 138 1.52 -4.53 -3.41
C TYR A 138 3.04 -4.66 -3.57
N LYS A 139 3.74 -4.96 -2.47
CA LYS A 139 5.22 -5.01 -2.44
C LYS A 139 5.81 -6.02 -3.41
N HIS A 140 5.16 -7.17 -3.63
CA HIS A 140 5.66 -8.18 -4.55
C HIS A 140 5.74 -7.70 -6.01
N ALA A 141 5.01 -6.64 -6.36
CA ALA A 141 5.05 -6.05 -7.70
C ALA A 141 6.09 -4.95 -7.84
N VAL A 142 6.72 -4.49 -6.74
CA VAL A 142 7.71 -3.42 -6.72
C VAL A 142 9.10 -4.04 -6.76
N SER A 143 9.92 -3.64 -7.73
CA SER A 143 11.32 -4.05 -7.83
C SER A 143 12.26 -3.11 -7.07
N THR A 144 11.98 -1.81 -7.08
CA THR A 144 12.90 -0.78 -6.56
C THR A 144 12.14 0.45 -6.09
N ILE A 145 12.58 1.05 -4.98
CA ILE A 145 12.06 2.33 -4.47
C ILE A 145 13.23 3.30 -4.43
N GLN A 146 13.11 4.42 -5.13
CA GLN A 146 14.13 5.46 -5.20
C GLN A 146 13.57 6.77 -4.63
N PRO A 147 14.05 7.23 -3.47
CA PRO A 147 13.73 8.56 -2.95
C PRO A 147 14.30 9.66 -3.85
N ALA A 148 13.63 10.83 -3.87
CA ALA A 148 14.08 11.99 -4.64
C ALA A 148 15.41 12.57 -4.11
N HIS A 149 15.64 12.49 -2.80
CA HIS A 149 16.85 12.98 -2.15
C HIS A 149 17.57 11.87 -1.38
N PRO A 150 18.88 12.03 -1.08
CA PRO A 150 19.60 11.10 -0.22
C PRO A 150 18.92 10.97 1.16
N LEU A 151 18.74 9.74 1.62
CA LEU A 151 18.21 9.46 2.97
C LEU A 151 19.34 9.32 3.97
N ASN A 152 19.18 9.93 5.14
CA ASN A 152 19.95 9.57 6.32
C ASN A 152 19.26 8.41 7.03
N LEU A 153 19.94 7.27 7.15
CA LEU A 153 19.42 6.08 7.84
C LEU A 153 19.98 5.91 9.27
N ALA A 154 20.99 6.71 9.64
CA ALA A 154 21.68 6.56 10.94
C ALA A 154 20.75 6.80 12.14
N ASP A 155 19.79 7.71 11.99
CA ASP A 155 18.85 8.09 13.05
C ASP A 155 17.80 6.99 13.33
N GLU A 156 17.58 6.07 12.39
CA GLU A 156 16.64 4.95 12.54
C GLU A 156 17.28 3.71 13.18
N THR A 157 18.60 3.60 13.16
CA THR A 157 19.35 2.49 13.78
C THR A 157 19.73 2.75 15.24
N ALA A 158 19.80 4.02 15.66
CA ALA A 158 20.25 4.38 17.01
C ALA A 158 19.31 3.95 18.15
N GLY A 159 18.10 3.46 17.84
CA GLY A 159 17.14 2.94 18.82
C GLY A 159 17.25 1.43 19.09
N SER A 160 18.18 0.71 18.48
CA SER A 160 18.32 -0.75 18.62
C SER A 160 19.49 -1.23 19.49
N ASP A 161 20.36 -0.32 19.96
CA ASP A 161 21.62 -0.69 20.64
C ASP A 161 21.51 -0.71 22.18
N ASP A 162 20.31 -0.48 22.74
CA ASP A 162 20.06 -0.37 24.19
C ASP A 162 19.37 -1.61 24.84
N ASP A 163 19.30 -2.76 24.14
CA ASP A 163 18.77 -4.04 24.68
C ASP A 163 19.84 -5.16 24.78
#